data_AF-C2G4V3-F1
#
_entry.id   AF-C2G4V3-F1
#
_cell.length_a   1.000
_cell.length_b   1.000
_cell.length_c   1.000
_cell.angle_alpha   90.00
_cell.angle_beta   90.00
_cell.angle_gamma   90.00
#
_symmetry.space_group_name_H-M   'P 1'
#
loop_
_entity.id
_entity.type
_entity.pdbx_description
1 polymer ?
#
loop_
_entity_poly.entity_id
_entity_poly.type
_entity_poly.pdbx_seq_one_letter_code
_entity_poly.pdbx_strand_id
1 'polypeptide(L)'
;MATDIKLEKIALKLGRTKKTTVIQMVEYFYRSKKDPIDLNDELLKKELVNGNNRIISFFKTQEKDFLLPVFSDVGTLLAIAKQHTLYFKEIGIYLKQDVENVKKLAERMMTLERGIAKTQTYLEEKALLKSRFSKILEHYITQRESLGWTTANVKKEELQAYIRQSLENL
;
A
#
# COMPACT_ATOMS: atom_id res chain seq x y z
N MET A 1 -77.48 31.64 37.51
CA MET A 1 -77.96 30.32 37.03
C MET A 1 -76.92 29.53 36.25
N ALA A 2 -76.20 30.11 35.28
CA ALA A 2 -75.23 29.35 34.45
C ALA A 2 -74.06 28.70 35.24
N THR A 3 -73.55 29.36 36.28
CA THR A 3 -72.45 28.84 37.11
C THR A 3 -72.86 27.65 37.98
N ASP A 4 -74.09 27.67 38.50
CA ASP A 4 -74.62 26.58 39.32
C ASP A 4 -74.77 25.30 38.49
N ILE A 5 -75.29 25.40 37.27
CA ILE A 5 -75.39 24.28 36.32
C ILE A 5 -74.00 23.72 35.97
N LYS A 6 -72.99 24.58 35.82
CA LYS A 6 -71.60 24.14 35.57
C LYS A 6 -71.02 23.41 36.77
N LEU A 7 -71.21 23.94 37.97
CA LEU A 7 -70.75 23.32 39.21
C LEU A 7 -71.42 21.96 39.43
N GLU A 8 -72.72 21.86 39.14
CA GLU A 8 -73.48 20.62 39.21
C GLU A 8 -72.94 19.55 38.27
N LYS A 9 -72.66 19.91 37.01
CA LYS A 9 -72.05 18.99 36.03
C LYS A 9 -70.68 18.49 36.49
N ILE A 10 -69.86 19.36 37.08
CA ILE A 10 -68.54 18.98 37.59
C ILE A 10 -68.67 18.07 38.80
N ALA A 11 -69.54 18.40 39.75
CA ALA A 11 -69.78 17.61 40.95
C ALA A 11 -70.27 16.19 40.59
N LEU A 12 -71.23 16.09 39.65
CA LEU A 12 -71.74 14.81 39.15
C LEU A 12 -70.66 14.00 38.42
N LYS A 13 -69.83 14.62 37.57
CA LYS A 13 -68.70 13.93 36.91
C LYS A 13 -67.71 13.33 37.90
N LEU A 14 -67.56 13.96 39.06
CA LEU A 14 -66.67 13.49 40.14
C LEU A 14 -67.38 12.54 41.13
N GLY A 15 -68.67 12.24 40.92
CA GLY A 15 -69.48 11.40 41.82
C GLY A 15 -69.71 12.03 43.20
N ARG A 16 -69.75 13.37 43.29
CA ARG A 16 -69.78 14.14 44.55
C ARG A 16 -70.93 15.14 44.57
N THR A 17 -71.26 15.64 45.76
CA THR A 17 -72.19 16.76 45.90
C THR A 17 -71.48 18.10 45.61
N LYS A 18 -72.24 19.11 45.16
CA LYS A 18 -71.71 20.47 44.93
C LYS A 18 -70.95 21.01 46.15
N LYS A 19 -71.49 20.77 47.36
CA LYS A 19 -70.87 21.18 48.64
C LYS A 19 -69.52 20.52 48.86
N THR A 20 -69.44 19.20 48.66
CA THR A 20 -68.19 18.44 48.84
C THR A 20 -67.12 18.89 47.85
N THR A 21 -67.49 19.14 46.59
CA THR A 21 -66.58 19.63 45.56
C THR A 21 -65.99 20.99 45.93
N VAL A 22 -66.80 21.94 46.41
CA VAL A 22 -66.32 23.26 46.83
C VAL A 22 -65.40 23.17 48.06
N ILE A 23 -65.77 22.37 49.07
CA ILE A 23 -64.93 22.18 50.27
C ILE A 23 -63.54 21.66 49.87
N GLN A 24 -63.47 20.65 49.00
CA GLN A 24 -62.20 20.09 48.55
C GLN A 24 -61.37 21.08 47.73
N MET A 25 -62.01 21.94 46.91
CA MET A 25 -61.31 23.00 46.19
C MET A 25 -60.70 24.02 47.16
N VAL A 26 -61.45 24.41 48.20
CA VAL A 26 -60.97 25.33 49.24
C VAL A 26 -59.87 24.70 50.08
N GLU A 27 -60.00 23.43 50.47
CA GLU A 27 -58.97 22.68 51.21
C GLU A 27 -57.68 22.54 50.39
N TYR A 28 -57.80 22.23 49.09
CA TYR A 28 -56.66 22.16 48.18
C TYR A 28 -55.93 23.50 48.09
N PHE A 29 -56.67 24.61 47.94
CA PHE A 29 -56.11 25.96 47.94
C PHE A 29 -55.43 26.30 49.27
N TYR A 30 -56.07 25.99 50.41
CA TYR A 30 -55.51 26.29 51.73
C TYR A 30 -54.25 25.48 52.04
N ARG A 31 -54.18 24.23 51.59
CA ARG A 31 -53.03 23.32 51.81
C ARG A 31 -51.85 23.64 50.90
N SER A 32 -52.12 23.93 49.63
CA SER A 32 -51.06 24.18 48.64
C SER A 32 -50.64 25.65 48.58
N LYS A 33 -51.50 26.57 49.04
CA LYS A 33 -51.40 28.03 48.82
C LYS A 33 -51.25 28.41 47.33
N LYS A 34 -51.58 27.49 46.41
CA LYS A 34 -51.47 27.68 44.97
C LYS A 34 -52.83 28.06 44.40
N ASP A 35 -52.85 29.06 43.51
CA ASP A 35 -54.06 29.41 42.76
C ASP A 35 -54.42 28.25 41.82
N PRO A 36 -55.66 27.73 41.81
CA PRO A 36 -56.08 26.71 40.84
C PRO A 36 -55.98 27.15 39.37
N ILE A 37 -55.77 28.45 39.10
CA ILE A 37 -55.45 28.98 37.76
C ILE A 37 -53.96 28.77 37.40
N ASP A 38 -53.09 28.51 38.37
CA ASP A 38 -51.62 28.34 38.23
C ASP A 38 -51.20 26.95 37.70
N LEU A 39 -52.09 26.26 37.00
CA LEU A 39 -51.79 24.98 36.32
C LEU A 39 -50.70 25.13 35.24
N ASN A 40 -50.48 26.35 34.77
CA ASN A 40 -49.53 26.65 33.71
C ASN A 40 -48.08 26.45 34.16
N ASP A 41 -47.75 26.73 35.42
CA ASP A 41 -46.39 26.62 35.95
C ASP A 41 -45.92 25.17 36.10
N GLU A 42 -46.80 24.28 36.58
CA GLU A 42 -46.48 22.85 36.67
C GLU A 42 -46.40 22.20 35.29
N LEU A 43 -47.26 22.63 34.35
CA LEU A 43 -47.18 22.20 32.95
C LEU A 43 -45.88 22.68 32.29
N LEU A 44 -45.51 23.94 32.50
CA LEU A 44 -44.26 24.51 31.99
C LEU A 44 -43.04 23.78 32.54
N LYS A 45 -42.98 23.54 33.86
CA LYS A 45 -41.90 22.76 34.48
C LYS A 45 -41.81 21.36 33.88
N LYS A 46 -42.94 20.69 33.69
CA LYS A 46 -42.99 19.35 33.10
C LYS A 46 -42.48 19.37 31.64
N GLU A 47 -42.88 20.35 30.84
CA GLU A 47 -42.40 20.47 29.46
C GLU A 47 -40.92 20.83 29.38
N LEU A 48 -40.40 21.67 30.28
CA LEU A 48 -38.97 21.97 30.37
C LEU A 48 -38.16 20.72 30.75
N VAL A 49 -38.62 19.95 31.74
CA VAL A 49 -37.97 18.69 32.13
C VAL A 49 -38.02 17.68 30.97
N ASN A 50 -39.16 17.55 30.29
CA ASN A 50 -39.30 16.68 29.12
C ASN A 50 -38.39 17.13 27.97
N GLY A 51 -38.30 18.43 27.71
CA GLY A 51 -37.42 19.02 26.70
C GLY A 51 -35.95 18.72 27.00
N ASN A 52 -35.52 18.96 28.23
CA ASN A 52 -34.16 18.65 28.68
C ASN A 52 -33.86 17.14 28.56
N ASN A 53 -34.80 16.28 28.94
CA ASN A 53 -34.63 14.84 28.79
C ASN A 53 -34.49 14.42 27.32
N ARG A 54 -35.27 15.01 26.40
CA ARG A 54 -35.14 14.76 24.95
C ARG A 54 -33.77 15.18 24.43
N ILE A 55 -33.27 16.35 24.84
CA ILE A 55 -31.93 16.85 24.46
C ILE A 55 -30.84 15.90 24.97
N ILE A 56 -30.91 15.50 26.25
CA ILE A 56 -29.94 14.56 26.84
C ILE A 56 -29.98 13.22 26.11
N SER A 57 -31.17 12.67 25.85
CA SER A 57 -31.32 11.43 25.08
C SER A 57 -30.72 11.55 23.69
N PHE A 58 -30.93 12.67 23.00
CA PHE A 58 -30.35 12.92 21.70
C PHE A 58 -28.82 12.94 21.73
N PHE A 59 -28.21 13.62 22.71
CA PHE A 59 -26.76 13.62 22.88
C PHE A 59 -26.21 12.22 23.18
N LYS A 60 -26.88 11.45 24.04
CA LYS A 60 -26.48 10.06 24.32
C LYS A 60 -26.56 9.18 23.07
N THR A 61 -27.58 9.37 22.25
CA THR A 61 -27.71 8.68 20.96
C THR A 61 -26.60 9.09 20.00
N GLN A 62 -26.28 10.38 19.86
CA GLN A 62 -25.16 10.84 19.03
C GLN A 62 -23.80 10.30 19.50
N GLU A 63 -23.58 10.30 20.82
CA GLU A 63 -22.35 9.76 21.39
C GLU A 63 -22.18 8.29 21.06
N LYS A 64 -23.25 7.50 21.29
CA LYS A 64 -23.26 6.06 21.04
C LYS A 64 -23.15 5.71 19.56
N ASP A 65 -23.95 6.35 18.72
CA ASP A 65 -24.14 5.93 17.33
C ASP A 65 -23.10 6.55 16.40
N PHE A 66 -22.43 7.63 16.81
CA PHE A 66 -21.47 8.34 15.97
C PHE A 66 -20.11 8.56 16.63
N LEU A 67 -20.05 9.24 17.78
CA LEU A 67 -18.76 9.66 18.34
C LEU A 67 -17.90 8.48 18.80
N LEU A 68 -18.48 7.49 19.47
CA LEU A 68 -17.75 6.30 19.91
C LEU A 68 -17.22 5.47 18.73
N PRO A 69 -18.03 5.14 17.69
CA PRO A 69 -17.52 4.51 16.48
C PRO A 69 -16.38 5.29 15.81
N VAL A 70 -16.55 6.61 15.61
CA VAL A 70 -15.52 7.44 14.98
C VAL A 70 -14.21 7.41 15.76
N PHE A 71 -14.26 7.51 17.09
CA PHE A 71 -13.06 7.43 17.92
C PHE A 71 -12.36 6.07 17.82
N SER A 72 -13.15 4.99 17.82
CA SER A 72 -12.65 3.62 17.63
C SER A 72 -11.99 3.44 16.25
N ASP A 73 -12.66 3.89 15.19
CA ASP A 73 -12.18 3.77 13.81
C ASP A 73 -10.89 4.57 13.58
N VAL A 74 -10.81 5.78 14.14
CA VAL A 74 -9.58 6.59 14.13
C VAL A 74 -8.43 5.87 14.86
N GLY A 75 -8.73 5.23 15.99
CA GLY A 75 -7.76 4.41 16.72
C GLY A 75 -7.22 3.25 15.88
N THR A 76 -8.11 2.53 15.21
CA THR A 76 -7.75 1.44 14.28
C THR A 76 -6.94 1.96 13.10
N LEU A 77 -7.34 3.07 12.48
CA LEU A 77 -6.60 3.69 11.38
C LEU A 77 -5.20 4.11 11.80
N LEU A 78 -5.03 4.65 13.00
CA LEU A 78 -3.72 5.02 13.54
C LEU A 78 -2.83 3.79 13.73
N ALA A 79 -3.39 2.68 14.21
CA ALA A 79 -2.67 1.42 14.36
C ALA A 79 -2.20 0.86 13.00
N ILE A 80 -3.10 0.84 12.02
CA ILE A 80 -2.80 0.42 10.65
C ILE A 80 -1.71 1.31 10.03
N ALA A 81 -1.83 2.63 10.16
CA ALA A 81 -0.87 3.59 9.61
C ALA A 81 0.53 3.40 10.20
N LYS A 82 0.63 3.14 11.52
CA LYS A 82 1.90 2.80 12.17
C LYS A 82 2.50 1.52 11.60
N GLN A 83 1.70 0.48 11.41
CA GLN A 83 2.16 -0.79 10.85
C GLN A 83 2.61 -0.65 9.39
N HIS A 84 1.85 0.09 8.58
CA HIS A 84 2.23 0.41 7.19
C HIS A 84 3.54 1.17 7.11
N THR A 85 3.77 2.11 8.04
CA THR A 85 5.03 2.86 8.11
C THR A 85 6.24 1.95 8.32
N LEU A 86 6.09 0.88 9.13
CA LEU A 86 7.15 -0.13 9.32
C LEU A 86 7.40 -0.90 8.02
N TYR A 87 6.35 -1.38 7.36
CA TYR A 87 6.50 -2.09 6.07
C TYR A 87 7.15 -1.22 5.01
N PHE A 88 6.75 0.05 4.88
CA PHE A 88 7.37 0.96 3.92
C PHE A 88 8.86 1.19 4.20
N LYS A 89 9.25 1.23 5.48
CA LYS A 89 10.67 1.32 5.85
C LYS A 89 11.43 0.08 5.42
N GLU A 90 10.89 -1.12 5.66
CA GLU A 90 11.50 -2.39 5.25
C GLU A 90 11.61 -2.51 3.73
N ILE A 91 10.54 -2.16 3.00
CA ILE A 91 10.54 -2.10 1.52
C ILE A 91 11.61 -1.13 1.04
N GLY A 92 11.74 0.04 1.66
CA GLY A 92 12.76 1.03 1.32
C GLY A 92 14.19 0.51 1.52
N ILE A 93 14.43 -0.29 2.56
CA ILE A 93 15.74 -0.95 2.78
C ILE A 93 15.99 -2.00 1.70
N TYR A 94 15.01 -2.85 1.42
CA TYR A 94 15.12 -3.88 0.39
C TYR A 94 15.40 -3.29 -0.99
N LEU A 95 14.66 -2.26 -1.39
CA LEU A 95 14.86 -1.59 -2.69
C LEU A 95 16.27 -1.00 -2.85
N LYS A 96 16.83 -0.41 -1.78
CA LYS A 96 18.22 0.09 -1.83
C LYS A 96 19.21 -1.05 -2.04
N GLN A 97 19.02 -2.17 -1.35
CA GLN A 97 19.87 -3.35 -1.50
C GLN A 97 19.74 -3.95 -2.90
N ASP A 98 18.52 -4.00 -3.44
CA ASP A 98 18.24 -4.55 -4.76
C ASP A 98 18.90 -3.73 -5.87
N VAL A 99 18.81 -2.39 -5.81
CA VAL A 99 19.51 -1.49 -6.74
C VAL A 99 21.02 -1.74 -6.74
N GLU A 100 21.64 -1.90 -5.56
CA GLU A 100 23.06 -2.20 -5.45
C GLU A 100 23.41 -3.58 -6.02
N ASN A 101 22.56 -4.58 -5.81
CA ASN A 101 22.73 -5.92 -6.38
C ASN A 101 22.63 -5.91 -7.91
N VAL A 102 21.64 -5.18 -8.46
CA VAL A 102 21.47 -5.00 -9.91
C VAL A 102 22.69 -4.32 -10.52
N LYS A 103 23.24 -3.30 -9.86
CA LYS A 103 24.47 -2.64 -10.32
C LYS A 103 25.65 -3.62 -10.37
N LYS A 104 25.87 -4.39 -9.31
CA LYS A 104 26.91 -5.43 -9.28
C LYS A 104 26.71 -6.50 -10.34
N LEU A 105 25.46 -6.90 -10.61
CA LEU A 105 25.14 -7.84 -11.67
C LEU A 105 25.49 -7.28 -13.04
N ALA A 106 25.15 -6.02 -13.31
CA ALA A 106 25.51 -5.34 -14.56
C ALA A 106 27.04 -5.25 -14.76
N GLU A 107 27.80 -4.93 -13.71
CA GLU A 107 29.27 -4.91 -13.75
C GLU A 107 29.87 -6.29 -14.06
N ARG A 108 29.30 -7.35 -13.46
CA ARG A 108 29.70 -8.73 -13.77
C ARG A 108 29.36 -9.11 -15.21
N MET A 109 28.18 -8.71 -15.70
CA MET A 109 27.74 -8.95 -17.08
C MET A 109 28.72 -8.31 -18.09
N MET A 110 29.08 -7.03 -17.89
CA MET A 110 30.05 -6.35 -18.75
C MET A 110 31.44 -7.00 -18.74
N THR A 111 31.81 -7.63 -17.63
CA THR A 111 33.09 -8.36 -17.53
C THR A 111 33.02 -9.69 -18.27
N LEU A 112 31.88 -10.37 -18.17
CA LEU A 112 31.61 -11.60 -18.90
C LEU A 112 31.58 -11.36 -20.42
N GLU A 113 30.89 -10.32 -20.88
CA GLU A 113 30.84 -9.94 -22.30
C GLU A 113 32.23 -9.67 -22.87
N ARG A 114 33.08 -8.93 -22.13
CA ARG A 114 34.48 -8.72 -22.53
C ARG A 114 35.28 -10.02 -22.58
N GLY A 115 35.04 -10.93 -21.62
CA GLY A 115 35.64 -12.26 -21.62
C GLY A 115 35.26 -13.07 -22.86
N ILE A 116 33.96 -13.10 -23.17
CA ILE A 116 33.41 -13.79 -24.35
C ILE A 116 34.01 -13.21 -25.64
N ALA A 117 34.03 -11.89 -25.78
CA ALA A 117 34.60 -11.22 -26.95
C ALA A 117 36.07 -11.59 -27.14
N LYS A 118 36.87 -11.56 -26.07
CA LYS A 118 38.28 -11.96 -26.11
C LYS A 118 38.46 -13.42 -26.49
N THR A 119 37.64 -14.32 -25.94
CA THR A 119 37.67 -15.74 -26.29
C THR A 119 37.32 -15.95 -27.76
N GLN A 120 36.32 -15.23 -28.28
CA GLN A 120 35.92 -15.30 -29.68
C GLN A 120 37.05 -14.86 -30.61
N THR A 121 37.69 -13.72 -30.32
CA THR A 121 38.86 -13.25 -31.09
C THR A 121 39.99 -14.28 -31.07
N TYR A 122 40.30 -14.86 -29.90
CA TYR A 122 41.34 -15.88 -29.81
C TYR A 122 41.02 -17.14 -30.62
N LEU A 123 39.75 -17.55 -30.67
CA LEU A 123 39.31 -18.69 -31.48
C LEU A 123 39.45 -18.39 -32.98
N GLU A 124 39.10 -17.18 -33.41
CA GLU A 124 39.23 -16.73 -34.80
C GLU A 124 40.70 -16.63 -35.22
N GLU A 125 41.55 -16.00 -34.40
CA GLU A 125 43.00 -15.92 -34.62
C GLU A 125 43.63 -17.31 -34.70
N LYS A 126 43.25 -18.23 -33.80
CA LYS A 126 43.72 -19.62 -33.81
C LYS A 126 43.28 -20.35 -35.08
N ALA A 127 42.04 -20.16 -35.53
CA ALA A 127 41.55 -20.76 -36.78
C ALA A 127 42.30 -20.21 -38.00
N LEU A 128 42.55 -18.90 -38.03
CA LEU A 128 43.32 -18.23 -39.08
C LEU A 128 44.77 -18.73 -39.11
N LEU A 129 45.42 -18.82 -37.95
CA LEU A 129 46.79 -19.34 -37.82
C LEU A 129 46.90 -20.76 -38.35
N LYS A 130 45.97 -21.64 -37.96
CA LYS A 130 45.89 -23.01 -38.49
C LYS A 130 45.74 -23.02 -40.02
N SER A 131 44.86 -22.19 -40.56
CA SER A 131 44.65 -22.10 -42.02
C SER A 131 45.90 -21.62 -42.75
N ARG A 132 46.58 -20.58 -42.26
CA ARG A 132 47.83 -20.07 -42.83
C ARG A 132 48.94 -21.12 -42.78
N PHE A 133 49.10 -21.78 -41.65
CA PHE A 133 50.09 -22.85 -41.49
C PHE A 133 49.79 -24.04 -42.42
N SER A 134 48.53 -24.48 -42.53
CA SER A 134 48.14 -25.53 -43.47
C SER A 134 48.49 -25.19 -44.92
N LYS A 135 48.26 -23.95 -45.37
CA LYS A 135 48.63 -23.51 -46.72
C LYS A 135 50.14 -23.56 -46.97
N ILE A 136 50.95 -23.14 -45.99
CA ILE A 136 52.41 -23.20 -46.08
C ILE A 136 52.88 -24.66 -46.14
N LEU A 137 52.29 -25.53 -45.32
CA LEU A 137 52.61 -26.95 -45.30
C LEU A 137 52.22 -27.64 -46.63
N GLU A 138 51.02 -27.38 -47.15
CA GLU A 138 50.57 -27.88 -48.45
C GLU A 138 51.52 -27.41 -49.56
N HIS A 139 51.86 -26.13 -49.59
CA HIS A 139 52.82 -25.60 -50.56
C HIS A 139 54.18 -26.30 -50.46
N TYR A 140 54.70 -26.50 -49.25
CA TYR A 140 55.95 -27.24 -49.03
C TYR A 140 55.87 -28.67 -49.55
N ILE A 141 54.79 -29.41 -49.24
CA ILE A 141 54.59 -30.79 -49.68
C ILE A 141 54.55 -30.85 -51.21
N THR A 142 53.72 -30.02 -51.86
CA THR A 142 53.58 -30.01 -53.32
C THR A 142 54.88 -29.65 -54.02
N GLN A 143 55.59 -28.61 -53.55
CA GLN A 143 56.88 -28.23 -54.13
C GLN A 143 57.93 -29.31 -53.92
N ARG A 144 58.00 -29.92 -52.73
CA ARG A 144 58.93 -31.01 -52.44
C ARG A 144 58.70 -32.22 -53.33
N GLU A 145 57.45 -32.61 -53.55
CA GLU A 145 57.10 -33.71 -54.45
C GLU A 145 57.48 -33.39 -55.90
N SER A 146 57.29 -32.15 -56.34
CA SER A 146 57.64 -31.70 -57.70
C SER A 146 59.14 -31.70 -58.00
N LEU A 147 59.99 -31.56 -56.97
CA LEU A 147 61.44 -31.47 -57.14
C LEU A 147 62.08 -32.84 -57.51
N GLY A 148 61.44 -33.97 -57.20
CA GLY A 148 61.98 -35.30 -57.52
C GLY A 148 63.33 -35.64 -56.83
N TRP A 149 63.92 -36.82 -57.10
CA TRP A 149 65.16 -37.28 -56.43
C TRP A 149 66.45 -36.64 -56.98
N THR A 150 66.46 -36.15 -58.22
CA THR A 150 67.66 -35.65 -58.92
C THR A 150 67.84 -34.12 -58.86
N THR A 151 67.09 -33.41 -58.03
CA THR A 151 67.14 -31.94 -57.98
C THR A 151 68.39 -31.38 -57.31
N ALA A 152 68.92 -30.30 -57.91
CA ALA A 152 70.02 -29.52 -57.37
C ALA A 152 69.72 -29.00 -55.97
N ASN A 153 70.70 -29.09 -55.05
CA ASN A 153 70.59 -28.63 -53.66
C ASN A 153 70.12 -27.18 -53.54
N VAL A 154 70.47 -26.32 -54.52
CA VAL A 154 70.05 -24.91 -54.58
C VAL A 154 68.53 -24.75 -54.52
N LYS A 155 67.77 -25.55 -55.29
CA LYS A 155 66.29 -25.48 -55.27
C LYS A 155 65.68 -25.93 -53.94
N LYS A 156 66.36 -26.84 -53.23
CA LYS A 156 65.94 -27.29 -51.90
C LYS A 156 66.18 -26.20 -50.86
N GLU A 157 67.30 -25.48 -50.95
CA GLU A 157 67.59 -24.33 -50.09
C GLU A 157 66.64 -23.16 -50.34
N GLU A 158 66.33 -22.85 -51.60
CA GLU A 158 65.33 -21.82 -51.95
C GLU A 158 63.95 -22.13 -51.36
N LEU A 159 63.48 -23.37 -51.50
CA LEU A 159 62.21 -23.81 -50.90
C LEU A 159 62.25 -23.68 -49.37
N GLN A 160 63.34 -24.09 -48.72
CA GLN A 160 63.47 -23.94 -47.26
C GLN A 160 63.49 -22.47 -46.83
N ALA A 161 64.19 -21.61 -47.56
CA ALA A 161 64.24 -20.18 -47.29
C ALA A 161 62.84 -19.54 -47.42
N TYR A 162 62.11 -19.88 -48.49
CA TYR A 162 60.74 -19.41 -48.71
C TYR A 162 59.78 -19.82 -47.59
N ILE A 163 59.85 -21.08 -47.15
CA ILE A 163 58.99 -21.58 -46.06
C ILE A 163 59.36 -20.93 -44.73
N ARG A 164 60.65 -20.77 -44.41
CA ARG A 164 61.10 -20.06 -43.19
C ARG A 164 60.59 -18.62 -43.18
N GLN A 165 60.72 -17.90 -44.29
CA GLN A 165 60.20 -16.54 -44.43
C GLN A 165 58.67 -16.49 -44.31
N SER A 166 57.97 -17.48 -44.87
CA SER A 166 56.51 -17.57 -44.76
C SER A 166 56.04 -17.85 -43.32
N LEU A 167 56.82 -18.59 -42.54
CA LEU A 167 56.58 -18.84 -41.11
C LEU A 167 56.89 -17.61 -40.24
N GLU A 168 57.86 -16.78 -40.63
CA GLU A 168 58.13 -15.49 -39.94
C GLU A 168 57.01 -14.47 -40.15
N ASN A 169 56.30 -14.53 -41.27
CA ASN A 169 55.21 -13.62 -41.62
C ASN A 169 53.82 -14.05 -41.08
N LEU A 170 53.76 -15.06 -40.22
CA LEU A 170 52.54 -15.79 -39.87
C LEU A 170 51.74 -15.13 -38.72
#